data_AF-A0A2N9MGX3-F1
#
_entry.id   AF-A0A2N9MGX3-F1
#
_cell.length_a   1.000
_cell.length_b   1.000
_cell.length_c   1.000
_cell.angle_alpha   90.00
_cell.angle_beta   90.00
_cell.angle_gamma   90.00
#
_symmetry.space_group_name_H-M   'P 1'
#
loop_
_entity.id
_entity.type
_entity.pdbx_description
1 polymer ?
#
loop_
_entity_poly.entity_id
_entity_poly.type
_entity_poly.pdbx_seq_one_letter_code
_entity_poly.pdbx_strand_id
1 'polypeptide(L)'
;MKREWLPYAILRIASLLAPGDQRAEWLDDWRNELWYIPRRGATLFCLGAFRDALWLRRNNQRPVIHLESPMHCLAFLAALAAVSLLFATRLPGPQHGPWPKHFRGRDLLGGCLVMLLFSSLLLPAMRFVMGRAPGNRQPTPWPNRLRRGIFLALKIALVQPSMLCGFGLLLWIGPMVPMVPNLAMFASWMLILRWVLIDQRSRCPVCLRLLTDPVRIGTSSQTFLEWYGSESWCLQGHGLLHVSEISASYSENPQWLCLDDSWQELFSEPAGRR
;
A
#
# COMPACT_ATOMS: atom_id res chain seq x y z
N MET A 1 32.26 15.15 25.44
CA MET A 1 32.45 13.85 24.75
C MET A 1 31.17 13.03 24.46
N LYS A 2 29.98 13.32 25.04
CA LYS A 2 28.78 12.46 24.83
C LYS A 2 27.83 12.82 23.67
N ARG A 3 28.01 13.98 22.99
CA ARG A 3 27.07 14.46 21.95
C ARG A 3 27.40 14.01 20.51
N GLU A 4 28.58 13.46 20.26
CA GLU A 4 29.06 13.19 18.89
C GLU A 4 28.44 11.93 18.26
N TRP A 5 27.89 11.03 19.07
CA TRP A 5 27.28 9.77 18.64
C TRP A 5 25.81 9.92 18.24
N LEU A 6 25.17 11.02 18.66
CA LEU A 6 23.74 11.25 18.51
C LEU A 6 23.31 11.38 17.02
N PRO A 7 24.04 12.13 16.17
CA PRO A 7 23.76 12.19 14.72
C PRO A 7 23.84 10.81 14.05
N TYR A 8 24.89 10.03 14.34
CA TYR A 8 25.06 8.69 13.79
C TYR A 8 24.00 7.69 14.26
N ALA A 9 23.57 7.79 15.52
CA ALA A 9 22.48 6.98 16.05
C ALA A 9 21.15 7.31 15.36
N ILE A 10 20.87 8.61 15.13
CA ILE A 10 19.69 9.06 14.39
C ILE A 10 19.71 8.47 12.97
N LEU A 11 20.82 8.60 12.23
CA LEU A 11 20.94 8.04 10.88
C LEU A 11 20.74 6.53 10.84
N ARG A 12 21.28 5.81 11.82
CA ARG A 12 21.11 4.35 11.90
C ARG A 12 19.65 3.96 12.14
N ILE A 13 18.93 4.69 12.99
CA ILE A 13 17.49 4.48 13.20
C ILE A 13 16.71 4.84 11.92
N ALA A 14 17.01 5.97 11.29
CA ALA A 14 16.36 6.39 10.05
C ALA A 14 16.57 5.37 8.91
N SER A 15 17.75 4.75 8.82
CA SER A 15 18.06 3.74 7.80
C SER A 15 17.19 2.47 7.89
N LEU A 16 16.61 2.17 9.06
CA LEU A 16 15.66 1.06 9.20
C LEU A 16 14.37 1.31 8.41
N LEU A 17 14.07 2.58 8.09
CA LEU A 17 12.97 2.95 7.20
C LEU A 17 13.36 2.84 5.72
N ALA A 18 14.64 2.88 5.36
CA ALA A 18 15.07 2.74 3.97
C ALA A 18 14.94 1.28 3.47
N PRO A 19 14.70 1.06 2.16
CA PRO A 19 14.69 -0.27 1.53
C PRO A 19 15.98 -1.05 1.84
N GLY A 20 15.85 -2.36 2.11
CA GLY A 20 16.98 -3.17 2.59
C GLY A 20 18.14 -3.28 1.60
N ASP A 21 17.84 -3.29 0.30
CA ASP A 21 18.79 -3.37 -0.81
C ASP A 21 19.59 -2.08 -1.01
N GLN A 22 19.03 -0.91 -0.67
CA GLN A 22 19.68 0.40 -0.82
C GLN A 22 20.15 1.00 0.51
N ARG A 23 19.87 0.33 1.63
CA ARG A 23 20.14 0.87 2.97
C ARG A 23 21.61 1.21 3.21
N ALA A 24 22.52 0.37 2.72
CA ALA A 24 23.96 0.57 2.92
C ALA A 24 24.46 1.81 2.17
N GLU A 25 24.14 1.89 0.88
CA GLU A 25 24.45 3.02 0.01
C GLU A 25 23.84 4.32 0.55
N TRP A 26 22.55 4.30 0.86
CA TRP A 26 21.85 5.45 1.45
C TRP A 26 22.49 5.96 2.75
N LEU A 27 22.92 5.04 3.62
CA LEU A 27 23.50 5.40 4.92
C LEU A 27 24.91 6.00 4.74
N ASP A 28 25.67 5.53 3.76
CA ASP A 28 26.98 6.08 3.45
C ASP A 28 26.88 7.46 2.81
N ASP A 29 25.91 7.71 1.92
CA ASP A 29 25.63 9.04 1.37
C ASP A 29 25.31 10.06 2.48
N TRP A 30 24.40 9.72 3.39
CA TRP A 30 24.05 10.59 4.52
C TRP A 30 25.22 10.84 5.49
N ARG A 31 26.13 9.87 5.64
CA ARG A 31 27.37 10.07 6.42
C ARG A 31 28.33 11.01 5.72
N ASN A 32 28.45 10.91 4.39
CA ASN A 32 29.28 11.80 3.59
C ASN A 32 28.75 13.24 3.67
N GLU A 33 27.44 13.45 3.58
CA GLU A 33 26.83 14.78 3.73
C GLU A 33 27.01 15.35 5.15
N LEU A 34 26.88 14.51 6.18
CA LEU A 34 27.07 14.92 7.57
C LEU A 34 28.47 15.49 7.84
N TRP A 35 29.49 15.05 7.09
CA TRP A 35 30.87 15.54 7.23
C TRP A 35 31.00 17.05 6.97
N TYR A 36 30.18 17.60 6.07
CA TYR A 36 30.22 19.01 5.70
C TYR A 36 29.42 19.92 6.65
N ILE A 37 28.67 19.35 7.59
CA ILE A 37 27.72 20.10 8.39
C ILE A 37 28.32 20.50 9.74
N PRO A 38 28.21 21.78 10.14
CA PRO A 38 28.69 22.23 11.44
C PRO A 38 28.06 21.45 12.60
N ARG A 39 28.88 21.08 13.61
CA ARG A 39 28.45 20.27 14.76
C ARG A 39 27.20 20.78 15.48
N ARG A 40 26.93 22.09 15.46
CA ARG A 40 25.75 22.70 16.08
C ARG A 40 24.42 22.38 15.34
N GLY A 41 24.47 22.06 14.05
CA GLY A 41 23.28 21.75 13.22
C GLY A 41 23.11 20.28 12.86
N ALA A 42 24.11 19.44 13.13
CA ALA A 42 24.15 18.02 12.74
C ALA A 42 22.91 17.22 13.14
N THR A 43 22.39 17.41 14.37
CA THR A 43 21.20 16.66 14.83
C THR A 43 19.94 17.06 14.09
N LEU A 44 19.76 18.36 13.81
CA LEU A 44 18.59 18.86 13.08
C LEU A 44 18.62 18.37 11.62
N PHE A 45 19.80 18.37 11.01
CA PHE A 45 20.02 17.81 9.68
C PHE A 45 19.67 16.31 9.63
N CYS A 46 20.19 15.50 10.57
CA CYS A 46 19.91 14.06 10.60
C CYS A 46 18.42 13.73 10.84
N LEU A 47 17.63 14.64 11.43
CA LEU A 47 16.17 14.45 11.50
C LEU A 47 15.51 14.51 10.11
N GLY A 48 16.09 15.24 9.15
CA GLY A 48 15.67 15.24 7.76
C GLY A 48 15.78 13.86 7.09
N ALA A 49 16.72 13.03 7.54
CA ALA A 49 16.94 11.69 7.01
C ALA A 49 15.73 10.76 7.18
N PHE A 50 14.88 10.99 8.19
CA PHE A 50 13.62 10.25 8.33
C PHE A 50 12.67 10.52 7.17
N ARG A 51 12.54 11.79 6.76
CA ARG A 51 11.65 12.17 5.65
C ARG A 51 12.16 11.58 4.35
N ASP A 52 13.47 11.60 4.14
CA ASP A 52 14.12 11.03 2.97
C ASP A 52 13.99 9.50 2.90
N ALA A 53 14.29 8.79 3.99
CA ALA A 53 14.10 7.34 4.07
C ALA A 53 12.62 6.93 3.89
N LEU A 54 11.68 7.69 4.46
CA LEU A 54 10.23 7.50 4.24
C LEU A 54 9.82 7.76 2.79
N TRP A 55 10.43 8.76 2.15
CA TRP A 55 10.18 9.07 0.75
C TRP A 55 10.70 7.95 -0.16
N LEU A 56 11.95 7.51 0.03
CA LEU A 56 12.55 6.38 -0.68
C LEU A 56 11.73 5.10 -0.54
N ARG A 57 11.31 4.73 0.68
CA ARG A 57 10.49 3.54 0.89
C ARG A 57 9.13 3.63 0.21
N ARG A 58 8.53 4.81 0.14
CA ARG A 58 7.24 5.01 -0.52
C ARG A 58 7.34 4.95 -2.03
N ASN A 59 8.45 5.39 -2.60
CA ASN A 59 8.62 5.56 -4.05
C ASN A 59 9.39 4.42 -4.71
N ASN A 60 10.24 3.71 -3.97
CA ASN A 60 10.99 2.56 -4.44
C ASN A 60 10.27 1.25 -4.10
N GLN A 61 8.94 1.21 -4.29
CA GLN A 61 8.13 0.02 -4.02
C GLN A 61 8.40 -1.05 -5.08
N ARG A 62 9.54 -1.72 -4.97
CA ARG A 62 9.67 -3.07 -5.55
C ARG A 62 8.63 -3.95 -4.86
N PRO A 63 7.79 -4.70 -5.58
CA PRO A 63 6.87 -5.62 -4.96
C PRO A 63 7.66 -6.74 -4.25
N VAL A 64 7.82 -6.62 -2.92
CA VAL A 64 8.51 -7.60 -2.06
C VAL A 64 7.78 -8.96 -2.04
N ILE A 65 6.61 -9.07 -2.68
CA ILE A 65 5.83 -10.29 -2.77
C ILE A 65 5.31 -10.40 -4.21
N HIS A 66 5.44 -11.59 -4.83
CA HIS A 66 4.90 -11.97 -6.14
C HIS A 66 3.34 -11.98 -6.20
N LEU A 67 2.68 -10.94 -5.70
CA LEU A 67 1.22 -10.72 -5.78
C LEU A 67 0.82 -9.99 -7.08
N GLU A 68 1.66 -10.13 -8.12
CA GLU A 68 1.46 -9.53 -9.43
C GLU A 68 0.15 -10.03 -10.03
N SER A 69 -0.11 -11.34 -9.95
CA SER A 69 -1.33 -11.95 -10.46
C SER A 69 -2.50 -11.80 -9.48
N PRO A 70 -3.71 -11.49 -9.98
CA PRO A 70 -4.90 -11.35 -9.14
C PRO A 70 -5.24 -12.64 -8.37
N MET A 71 -5.00 -13.80 -8.97
CA MET A 71 -5.29 -15.09 -8.33
C MET A 71 -4.34 -15.37 -7.17
N HIS A 72 -3.05 -15.04 -7.31
CA HIS A 72 -2.07 -15.17 -6.23
C HIS A 72 -2.43 -14.22 -5.08
N CYS A 73 -2.88 -13.01 -5.38
CA CYS A 73 -3.36 -12.07 -4.37
C CYS A 73 -4.57 -12.61 -3.59
N LEU A 74 -5.57 -13.15 -4.28
CA LEU A 74 -6.74 -13.73 -3.64
C LEU A 74 -6.41 -15.00 -2.85
N ALA A 75 -5.57 -15.88 -3.39
CA ALA A 75 -5.14 -17.10 -2.72
C ALA A 75 -4.38 -16.78 -1.43
N PHE A 76 -3.48 -15.80 -1.47
CA PHE A 76 -2.76 -15.34 -0.28
C PHE A 76 -3.72 -14.78 0.78
N LEU A 77 -4.67 -13.93 0.38
CA LEU A 77 -5.68 -13.38 1.29
C LEU A 77 -6.61 -14.46 1.84
N ALA A 78 -6.98 -15.46 1.03
CA ALA A 78 -7.79 -16.59 1.47
C ALA A 78 -7.04 -17.47 2.48
N ALA A 79 -5.74 -17.71 2.26
CA ALA A 79 -4.90 -18.42 3.22
C ALA A 79 -4.80 -17.64 4.54
N LEU A 80 -4.56 -16.31 4.48
CA LEU A 80 -4.53 -15.45 5.65
C LEU A 80 -5.87 -15.44 6.39
N ALA A 81 -6.98 -15.38 5.65
CA ALA A 81 -8.33 -15.46 6.20
C ALA A 81 -8.56 -16.79 6.93
N ALA A 82 -8.19 -17.92 6.32
CA ALA A 82 -8.31 -19.25 6.92
C ALA A 82 -7.48 -19.36 8.21
N VAL A 83 -6.23 -18.90 8.19
CA VAL A 83 -5.36 -18.87 9.39
C VAL A 83 -5.96 -17.98 10.49
N SER A 84 -6.50 -16.81 10.13
CA SER A 84 -7.11 -15.91 11.10
C SER A 84 -8.40 -16.48 11.72
N LEU A 85 -9.22 -17.20 10.95
CA LEU A 85 -10.40 -17.90 11.47
C LEU A 85 -10.00 -19.03 12.40
N LEU A 86 -9.00 -19.85 12.01
CA LEU A 86 -8.46 -20.89 12.87
C LEU A 86 -7.97 -20.29 14.19
N PHE A 87 -7.20 -19.22 14.13
CA PHE A 87 -6.72 -18.53 15.33
C PHE A 87 -7.86 -17.98 16.20
N ALA A 88 -8.87 -17.36 15.58
CA ALA A 88 -10.06 -16.84 16.28
C ALA A 88 -10.85 -17.94 17.02
N THR A 89 -10.92 -19.16 16.47
CA THR A 89 -11.57 -20.29 17.17
C THR A 89 -10.75 -20.84 18.34
N ARG A 90 -9.44 -20.61 18.35
CA ARG A 90 -8.52 -21.08 19.41
C ARG A 90 -8.33 -20.06 20.54
N LEU A 91 -8.62 -18.78 20.29
CA LEU A 91 -8.53 -17.73 21.30
C LEU A 91 -9.58 -17.94 22.40
N PRO A 92 -9.19 -17.94 23.68
CA PRO A 92 -10.14 -17.92 24.79
C PRO A 92 -10.87 -16.58 24.83
N GLY A 93 -12.19 -16.61 25.02
CA GLY A 93 -12.99 -15.39 25.16
C GLY A 93 -12.50 -14.52 26.33
N PRO A 94 -12.70 -13.18 26.26
CA PRO A 94 -12.38 -12.28 27.37
C PRO A 94 -13.07 -12.75 28.66
N GLN A 95 -12.35 -12.78 29.78
CA GLN A 95 -12.89 -13.26 31.06
C GLN A 95 -13.97 -12.35 31.65
N HIS A 96 -14.00 -11.08 31.25
CA HIS A 96 -14.92 -10.07 31.77
C HIS A 96 -15.76 -9.48 30.63
N GLY A 97 -17.09 -9.55 30.76
CA GLY A 97 -18.07 -9.02 29.81
C GLY A 97 -19.08 -10.06 29.33
N PRO A 98 -20.11 -9.66 28.56
CA PRO A 98 -21.18 -10.54 28.08
C PRO A 98 -20.75 -11.46 26.92
N TRP A 99 -19.45 -11.71 26.75
CA TRP A 99 -18.90 -12.39 25.59
C TRP A 99 -18.86 -13.92 25.76
N PRO A 100 -19.09 -14.69 24.69
CA PRO A 100 -19.03 -16.15 24.76
C PRO A 100 -17.60 -16.63 25.05
N LYS A 101 -17.48 -17.70 25.86
CA LYS A 101 -16.18 -18.31 26.23
C LYS A 101 -15.37 -18.81 25.03
N HIS A 102 -16.07 -19.22 23.97
CA HIS A 102 -15.51 -19.58 22.66
C HIS A 102 -16.41 -19.04 21.56
N PHE A 103 -15.83 -18.46 20.52
CA PHE A 103 -16.56 -18.03 19.35
C PHE A 103 -16.99 -19.24 18.52
N ARG A 104 -18.30 -19.47 18.35
CA ARG A 104 -18.79 -20.47 17.41
C ARG A 104 -18.67 -19.93 15.99
N GLY A 105 -18.64 -20.82 14.99
CA GLY A 105 -18.57 -20.41 13.58
C GLY A 105 -19.68 -19.44 13.15
N ARG A 106 -20.89 -19.54 13.73
CA ARG A 106 -21.99 -18.59 13.48
C ARG A 106 -21.69 -17.18 14.00
N ASP A 107 -21.03 -17.06 15.14
CA ASP A 107 -20.65 -15.76 15.73
C ASP A 107 -19.54 -15.10 14.91
N LEU A 108 -18.61 -15.90 14.39
CA LEU A 108 -17.56 -15.43 13.48
C LEU A 108 -18.14 -14.91 12.16
N LEU A 109 -19.12 -15.62 11.61
CA LEU A 109 -19.82 -15.19 10.40
C LEU A 109 -20.57 -13.87 10.64
N GLY A 110 -21.31 -13.78 11.75
CA GLY A 110 -22.00 -12.56 12.15
C GLY A 110 -21.04 -11.37 12.33
N GLY A 111 -19.91 -11.59 13.00
CA GLY A 111 -18.86 -10.58 13.14
C GLY A 111 -18.29 -10.12 11.80
N CYS A 112 -17.97 -11.06 10.89
CA CYS A 112 -17.50 -10.72 9.55
C CYS A 112 -18.52 -9.90 8.74
N LEU A 113 -19.82 -10.23 8.85
CA LEU A 113 -20.89 -9.48 8.18
C LEU A 113 -21.02 -8.06 8.73
N VAL A 114 -20.96 -7.88 10.05
CA VAL A 114 -20.97 -6.56 10.68
C VAL A 114 -19.76 -5.73 10.23
N MET A 115 -18.56 -6.32 10.22
CA MET A 115 -17.37 -5.63 9.72
C MET A 115 -17.45 -5.33 8.22
N LEU A 116 -18.08 -6.19 7.42
CA LEU A 116 -18.31 -5.90 6.01
C LEU A 116 -19.22 -4.69 5.81
N LEU A 117 -20.29 -4.58 6.61
CA LEU A 117 -21.20 -3.42 6.60
C LEU A 117 -20.45 -2.13 6.94
N PHE A 118 -19.67 -2.11 8.02
CA PHE A 118 -18.84 -0.94 8.36
C PHE A 118 -17.82 -0.61 7.28
N SER A 119 -17.16 -1.61 6.69
CA SER A 119 -16.23 -1.41 5.58
C SER A 119 -16.92 -0.78 4.37
N SER A 120 -18.16 -1.20 4.07
CA SER A 120 -18.95 -0.64 2.97
C SER A 120 -19.34 0.83 3.20
N LEU A 121 -19.64 1.21 4.46
CA LEU A 121 -19.95 2.58 4.86
C LEU A 121 -18.72 3.50 4.81
N LEU A 122 -17.54 3.00 5.20
CA LEU A 122 -16.29 3.78 5.19
C LEU A 122 -15.67 3.91 3.79
N LEU A 123 -15.96 2.98 2.89
CA LEU A 123 -15.39 2.96 1.54
C LEU A 123 -15.64 4.26 0.73
N PRO A 124 -16.85 4.84 0.66
CA PRO A 124 -17.07 6.10 -0.07
C PRO A 124 -16.29 7.26 0.54
N ALA A 125 -16.24 7.38 1.87
CA ALA A 125 -15.46 8.40 2.56
C ALA A 125 -13.96 8.27 2.24
N MET A 126 -13.43 7.05 2.28
CA MET A 126 -12.03 6.79 1.94
C MET A 126 -11.72 7.07 0.46
N ARG A 127 -12.64 6.74 -0.45
CA ARG A 127 -12.51 7.10 -1.86
C ARG A 127 -12.50 8.60 -2.09
N PHE A 128 -13.30 9.35 -1.32
CA PHE A 128 -13.33 10.79 -1.37
C PHE A 128 -12.01 11.40 -0.87
N VAL A 129 -11.54 10.97 0.30
CA VAL A 129 -10.27 11.44 0.91
C VAL A 129 -9.07 11.12 0.04
N MET A 130 -9.04 9.94 -0.61
CA MET A 130 -7.94 9.55 -1.49
C MET A 130 -7.98 10.22 -2.88
N GLY A 131 -8.93 11.13 -3.12
CA GLY A 131 -9.11 11.78 -4.42
C GLY A 131 -9.73 10.86 -5.47
N ARG A 132 -10.08 11.44 -6.62
CA ARG A 132 -10.78 10.72 -7.71
C ARG A 132 -9.91 9.57 -8.23
N ALA A 133 -10.57 8.48 -8.62
CA ALA A 133 -9.89 7.39 -9.34
C ALA A 133 -9.26 7.94 -10.63
N PRO A 134 -8.20 7.28 -11.15
CA PRO A 134 -7.54 7.74 -12.37
C PRO A 134 -8.54 8.03 -13.47
N GLY A 135 -8.46 9.23 -14.04
CA GLY A 135 -9.29 9.63 -15.17
C GLY A 135 -8.94 8.73 -16.36
N ASN A 136 -9.94 8.07 -16.94
CA ASN A 136 -9.72 7.29 -18.14
C ASN A 136 -10.10 8.15 -19.34
N ARG A 137 -9.15 8.45 -20.24
CA ARG A 137 -9.45 9.19 -21.47
C ARG A 137 -10.31 8.37 -22.43
N GLN A 138 -10.27 7.05 -22.32
CA GLN A 138 -11.09 6.13 -23.11
C GLN A 138 -12.07 5.37 -22.22
N PRO A 139 -13.30 5.07 -22.66
CA PRO A 139 -14.21 4.25 -21.87
C PRO A 139 -13.70 2.81 -21.76
N THR A 140 -13.45 2.35 -20.53
CA THR A 140 -13.22 0.92 -20.28
C THR A 140 -14.48 0.13 -20.60
N PRO A 141 -14.38 -0.99 -21.33
CA PRO A 141 -15.53 -1.84 -21.64
C PRO A 141 -16.14 -2.39 -20.35
N TRP A 142 -17.46 -2.51 -20.34
CA TRP A 142 -18.27 -2.96 -19.19
C TRP A 142 -17.79 -4.27 -18.52
N PRO A 143 -17.42 -5.35 -19.25
CA PRO A 143 -16.95 -6.58 -18.62
C PRO A 143 -15.71 -6.37 -17.73
N ASN A 144 -14.80 -5.48 -18.12
CA ASN A 144 -13.60 -5.18 -17.33
C ASN A 144 -13.95 -4.40 -16.06
N ARG A 145 -14.95 -3.52 -16.12
CA ARG A 145 -15.47 -2.82 -14.93
C ARG A 145 -16.09 -3.80 -13.94
N LEU A 146 -16.89 -4.74 -14.44
CA LEU A 146 -17.49 -5.78 -13.59
C LEU A 146 -16.42 -6.65 -12.94
N ARG A 147 -15.45 -7.14 -13.73
CA ARG A 147 -14.33 -7.96 -13.24
C ARG A 147 -13.54 -7.25 -12.14
N ARG A 148 -13.26 -5.96 -12.31
CA ARG A 148 -12.59 -5.13 -11.30
C ARG A 148 -13.45 -4.94 -10.05
N GLY A 149 -14.75 -4.73 -10.21
CA GLY A 149 -15.71 -4.65 -9.11
C GLY A 149 -15.76 -5.94 -8.28
N ILE A 150 -15.83 -7.09 -8.95
CA ILE A 150 -15.82 -8.42 -8.31
C ILE A 150 -14.50 -8.64 -7.57
N PHE A 151 -13.36 -8.33 -8.19
CA PHE A 151 -12.05 -8.47 -7.55
C PHE A 151 -11.92 -7.62 -6.29
N LEU A 152 -12.37 -6.36 -6.33
CA LEU A 152 -12.40 -5.49 -5.16
C LEU A 152 -13.33 -6.03 -4.07
N ALA A 153 -14.55 -6.46 -4.44
CA ALA A 153 -15.51 -6.99 -3.48
C ALA A 153 -14.98 -8.25 -2.78
N LEU A 154 -14.40 -9.18 -3.53
CA LEU A 154 -13.79 -10.39 -3.00
C LEU A 154 -12.61 -10.06 -2.09
N LYS A 155 -11.77 -9.09 -2.46
CA LYS A 155 -10.66 -8.62 -1.64
C LYS A 155 -11.12 -8.02 -0.31
N ILE A 156 -12.15 -7.18 -0.32
CA ILE A 156 -12.74 -6.63 0.91
C ILE A 156 -13.31 -7.75 1.78
N ALA A 157 -14.02 -8.72 1.19
CA ALA A 157 -14.60 -9.85 1.91
C ALA A 157 -13.52 -10.74 2.58
N LEU A 158 -12.44 -11.05 1.85
CA LEU A 158 -11.35 -11.90 2.35
C LEU A 158 -10.52 -11.26 3.46
N VAL A 159 -10.51 -9.93 3.56
CA VAL A 159 -9.77 -9.24 4.64
C VAL A 159 -10.58 -9.20 5.94
N GLN A 160 -11.91 -9.38 5.91
CA GLN A 160 -12.76 -9.29 7.11
C GLN A 160 -12.35 -10.26 8.23
N PRO A 161 -12.05 -11.55 7.97
CA PRO A 161 -11.66 -12.46 9.04
C PRO A 161 -10.35 -12.07 9.74
N SER A 162 -9.39 -11.55 8.98
CA SER A 162 -8.13 -11.06 9.55
C SER A 162 -8.35 -9.81 10.41
N MET A 163 -9.24 -8.91 10.00
CA MET A 163 -9.62 -7.75 10.80
C MET A 163 -10.36 -8.15 12.08
N LEU A 164 -11.29 -9.10 11.99
CA LEU A 164 -12.04 -9.62 13.13
C LEU A 164 -11.11 -10.26 14.16
N CYS A 165 -10.16 -11.07 13.69
CA CYS A 165 -9.14 -11.69 14.53
C CYS A 165 -8.26 -10.63 15.22
N GLY A 166 -7.82 -9.60 14.49
CA GLY A 166 -7.05 -8.48 15.05
C GLY A 166 -7.85 -7.69 16.11
N PHE A 167 -9.15 -7.48 15.87
CA PHE A 167 -10.04 -6.84 16.84
C PHE A 167 -10.22 -7.69 18.10
N GLY A 168 -10.44 -9.00 17.96
CA GLY A 168 -10.52 -9.93 19.09
C GLY A 168 -9.25 -9.92 19.94
N LEU A 169 -8.08 -9.91 19.28
CA LEU A 169 -6.78 -9.77 19.95
C LEU A 169 -6.64 -8.45 20.72
N LEU A 170 -7.03 -7.33 20.10
CA LEU A 170 -6.99 -6.01 20.76
C LEU A 170 -7.91 -5.95 21.97
N LEU A 171 -9.10 -6.54 21.90
CA LEU A 171 -10.01 -6.65 23.06
C LEU A 171 -9.45 -7.54 24.16
N TRP A 172 -8.77 -8.63 23.80
CA TRP A 172 -8.15 -9.53 24.77
C TRP A 172 -7.00 -8.86 25.54
N ILE A 173 -6.22 -8.01 24.85
CA ILE A 173 -5.11 -7.23 25.44
C ILE A 173 -5.61 -5.95 26.16
N GLY A 174 -6.76 -5.42 25.73
CA GLY A 174 -7.33 -4.13 26.16
C GLY A 174 -7.41 -3.85 27.67
N PRO A 175 -7.68 -4.83 28.55
CA PRO A 175 -7.64 -4.62 30.01
C PRO A 175 -6.29 -4.13 30.54
N MET A 176 -5.20 -4.33 29.80
CA MET A 176 -3.86 -3.84 30.15
C MET A 176 -3.63 -2.38 29.74
N VAL A 177 -4.41 -1.85 28.77
CA VAL A 177 -4.19 -0.51 28.19
C VAL A 177 -5.53 0.14 27.78
N PRO A 178 -6.16 0.98 28.63
CA PRO A 178 -7.57 1.37 28.50
C PRO A 178 -7.93 2.37 27.38
N MET A 179 -6.97 2.93 26.64
CA MET A 179 -7.21 3.96 25.60
C MET A 179 -6.68 3.59 24.20
N VAL A 180 -5.81 2.60 24.10
CA VAL A 180 -5.19 2.19 22.82
C VAL A 180 -6.12 1.37 21.90
N PRO A 181 -7.03 0.50 22.39
CA PRO A 181 -7.76 -0.43 21.52
C PRO A 181 -8.65 0.25 20.46
N ASN A 182 -9.37 1.32 20.85
CA ASN A 182 -10.32 1.99 19.95
C ASN A 182 -9.60 2.74 18.81
N LEU A 183 -8.59 3.55 19.14
CA LEU A 183 -7.84 4.29 18.13
C LEU A 183 -7.06 3.35 17.21
N ALA A 184 -6.46 2.29 17.77
CA ALA A 184 -5.76 1.26 17.01
C ALA A 184 -6.69 0.54 16.03
N MET A 185 -7.93 0.23 16.45
CA MET A 185 -8.94 -0.38 15.59
C MET A 185 -9.26 0.52 14.39
N PHE A 186 -9.63 1.78 14.63
CA PHE A 186 -9.95 2.71 13.54
C PHE A 186 -8.75 2.92 12.60
N ALA A 187 -7.55 3.10 13.16
CA ALA A 187 -6.34 3.24 12.36
C ALA A 187 -6.07 2.01 11.50
N SER A 188 -6.20 0.80 12.06
CA SER A 188 -6.02 -0.45 11.30
C SER A 188 -7.03 -0.57 10.16
N TRP A 189 -8.29 -0.19 10.39
CA TRP A 189 -9.35 -0.20 9.37
C TRP A 189 -9.02 0.75 8.22
N MET A 190 -8.64 1.98 8.55
CA MET A 190 -8.28 2.99 7.55
C MET A 190 -7.05 2.57 6.74
N LEU A 191 -6.03 2.02 7.40
CA LEU A 191 -4.82 1.52 6.73
C LEU A 191 -5.12 0.35 5.79
N ILE A 192 -5.97 -0.58 6.21
CA ILE A 192 -6.38 -1.73 5.39
C ILE A 192 -7.21 -1.27 4.18
N LEU A 193 -8.22 -0.42 4.38
CA LEU A 193 -9.02 0.10 3.27
C LEU A 193 -8.18 0.94 2.31
N ARG A 194 -7.27 1.76 2.85
CA ARG A 194 -6.30 2.50 2.04
C ARG A 194 -5.42 1.56 1.25
N TRP A 195 -4.90 0.49 1.84
CA TRP A 195 -4.11 -0.52 1.13
C TRP A 195 -4.91 -1.19 0.02
N VAL A 196 -6.15 -1.61 0.29
CA VAL A 196 -7.05 -2.20 -0.72
C VAL A 196 -7.27 -1.23 -1.89
N LEU A 197 -7.51 0.06 -1.60
CA LEU A 197 -7.74 1.07 -2.62
C LEU A 197 -6.48 1.42 -3.42
N ILE A 198 -5.32 1.52 -2.76
CA ILE A 198 -4.03 1.74 -3.44
C ILE A 198 -3.74 0.56 -4.36
N ASP A 199 -3.89 -0.68 -3.89
CA ASP A 199 -3.68 -1.87 -4.71
C ASP A 199 -4.62 -1.90 -5.94
N GLN A 200 -5.87 -1.46 -5.82
CA GLN A 200 -6.76 -1.33 -6.98
C GLN A 200 -6.36 -0.23 -7.98
N ARG A 201 -5.60 0.78 -7.54
CA ARG A 201 -5.11 1.86 -8.41
C ARG A 201 -3.80 1.46 -9.09
N SER A 202 -2.99 0.65 -8.43
CA SER A 202 -1.72 0.13 -8.95
C SER A 202 -1.89 -1.11 -9.83
N ARG A 203 -3.11 -1.53 -10.16
CA ARG A 203 -3.40 -2.68 -11.03
C ARG A 203 -3.97 -2.22 -12.36
N CYS A 204 -3.61 -2.92 -13.42
CA CYS A 204 -4.17 -2.70 -14.75
C CYS A 204 -5.70 -2.90 -14.74
N PRO A 205 -6.51 -1.98 -15.30
CA PRO A 205 -7.96 -2.10 -15.34
C PRO A 205 -8.47 -3.23 -16.24
N VAL A 206 -7.62 -3.81 -17.08
CA VAL A 206 -7.97 -4.90 -18.02
C VAL A 206 -7.61 -6.26 -17.42
N CYS A 207 -6.32 -6.49 -17.11
CA CYS A 207 -5.85 -7.80 -16.64
C CYS A 207 -5.79 -7.95 -15.11
N LEU A 208 -6.00 -6.87 -14.34
CA LEU A 208 -5.88 -6.83 -12.87
C LEU A 208 -4.51 -7.25 -12.32
N ARG A 209 -3.50 -7.36 -13.18
CA ARG A 209 -2.11 -7.54 -12.75
C ARG A 209 -1.57 -6.24 -12.20
N LEU A 210 -0.66 -6.34 -11.24
CA LEU A 210 0.05 -5.18 -10.71
C LEU A 210 0.84 -4.51 -11.84
N LEU A 211 0.83 -3.18 -11.87
CA LEU A 211 1.66 -2.41 -12.80
C LEU A 211 3.12 -2.53 -12.38
N THR A 212 3.98 -2.58 -13.38
CA THR A 212 5.43 -2.71 -13.21
C THR A 212 6.00 -1.46 -12.55
N ASP A 213 7.18 -1.61 -11.95
CA ASP A 213 7.88 -0.56 -11.20
C ASP A 213 7.79 0.81 -11.91
N PRO A 214 7.43 1.88 -11.17
CA PRO A 214 7.27 3.19 -11.75
C PRO A 214 8.60 3.70 -12.27
N VAL A 215 8.71 3.90 -13.58
CA VAL A 215 9.85 4.59 -14.16
C VAL A 215 9.61 6.09 -14.06
N ARG A 216 10.65 6.77 -13.59
CA ARG A 216 10.68 8.20 -13.37
C ARG A 216 11.12 8.89 -14.64
N ILE A 217 10.30 9.81 -15.12
CA ILE A 217 10.65 10.65 -16.27
C ILE A 217 10.92 12.05 -15.75
N GLY A 218 12.13 12.53 -16.01
CA GLY A 218 12.63 13.86 -15.63
C GLY A 218 13.27 13.94 -14.24
N THR A 219 13.99 15.03 -14.00
CA THR A 219 14.54 15.43 -12.69
C THR A 219 13.88 16.71 -12.21
N SER A 220 13.56 16.82 -10.91
CA SER A 220 12.87 17.97 -10.31
C SER A 220 13.54 19.33 -10.54
N SER A 221 14.81 19.38 -10.94
CA SER A 221 15.58 20.61 -11.18
C SER A 221 15.54 21.14 -12.62
N GLN A 222 14.93 20.40 -13.57
CA GLN A 222 14.92 20.76 -15.01
C GLN A 222 13.53 21.21 -15.52
N THR A 223 12.72 21.83 -14.65
CA THR A 223 11.33 22.18 -14.93
C THR A 223 11.15 23.64 -15.32
N PHE A 224 11.28 23.94 -16.62
CA PHE A 224 10.54 25.08 -17.19
C PHE A 224 9.54 24.65 -18.27
N LEU A 225 9.81 23.54 -18.97
CA LEU A 225 8.94 23.03 -20.05
C LEU A 225 8.83 21.49 -20.12
N GLU A 226 9.58 20.74 -19.30
CA GLU A 226 9.60 19.27 -19.36
C GLU A 226 8.66 18.61 -18.35
N TRP A 227 8.09 17.49 -18.78
CA TRP A 227 7.08 16.73 -18.06
C TRP A 227 7.79 15.91 -16.97
N TYR A 228 7.42 16.13 -15.70
CA TYR A 228 8.01 15.43 -14.57
C TYR A 228 6.94 14.59 -13.86
N GLY A 229 7.16 13.27 -13.79
CA GLY A 229 6.19 12.33 -13.25
C GLY A 229 6.71 10.90 -13.16
N SER A 230 5.87 10.01 -12.63
CA SER A 230 6.10 8.56 -12.66
C SER A 230 5.12 7.87 -13.59
N GLU A 231 5.66 6.97 -14.40
CA GLU A 231 4.91 6.16 -15.34
C GLU A 231 5.04 4.69 -14.99
N SER A 232 3.92 3.97 -14.95
CA SER A 232 3.91 2.53 -14.63
C SER A 232 3.12 1.78 -15.70
N TRP A 233 3.72 0.73 -16.27
CA TRP A 233 3.17 -0.02 -17.40
C TRP A 233 2.62 -1.38 -17.02
N CYS A 234 1.62 -1.81 -17.77
CA CYS A 234 1.15 -3.18 -17.76
C CYS A 234 2.11 -4.07 -18.58
N LEU A 235 2.65 -5.15 -17.98
CA LEU A 235 3.50 -6.15 -18.67
C LEU A 235 2.81 -6.87 -19.84
N GLN A 236 1.50 -6.71 -20.00
CA GLN A 236 0.74 -7.32 -21.10
C GLN A 236 0.39 -6.28 -22.19
N GLY A 237 0.95 -5.07 -22.13
CA GLY A 237 0.72 -4.04 -23.14
C GLY A 237 -0.65 -3.36 -23.12
N HIS A 238 -1.49 -3.59 -22.11
CA HIS A 238 -2.84 -2.98 -22.06
C HIS A 238 -2.87 -1.45 -21.86
N GLY A 239 -1.78 -0.87 -21.35
CA GLY A 239 -1.73 0.55 -21.06
C GLY A 239 -0.73 0.94 -19.98
N LEU A 240 -0.69 2.24 -19.75
CA LEU A 240 0.20 2.95 -18.85
C LEU A 240 -0.62 3.80 -17.86
N LEU A 241 -0.20 3.81 -16.61
CA LEU A 241 -0.68 4.76 -15.61
C LEU A 241 0.37 5.86 -15.45
N HIS A 242 -0.01 7.08 -15.83
CA HIS A 242 0.79 8.29 -15.65
C HIS A 242 0.34 9.03 -14.38
N VAL A 243 1.29 9.33 -13.49
CA VAL A 243 1.09 10.09 -12.26
C VAL A 243 1.99 11.32 -12.28
N SER A 244 1.39 12.50 -12.41
CA SER A 244 2.10 13.79 -12.34
C SER A 244 2.50 14.11 -10.90
N GLU A 245 3.72 14.60 -10.69
CA GLU A 245 4.17 15.05 -9.36
C GLU A 245 3.80 16.50 -9.05
N ILE A 246 3.49 17.31 -10.06
CA ILE A 246 3.27 18.74 -9.89
C ILE A 246 1.76 19.01 -9.76
N SER A 247 1.33 19.32 -8.54
CA SER A 247 -0.05 19.70 -8.18
C SER A 247 -0.56 20.97 -8.86
N ALA A 248 0.30 21.75 -9.51
CA ALA A 248 -0.06 23.03 -10.15
C ALA A 248 -0.46 22.90 -11.63
N SER A 249 -0.40 21.71 -12.22
CA SER A 249 -0.79 21.47 -13.62
C SER A 249 -2.29 21.14 -13.72
N TYR A 250 -2.94 21.54 -14.82
CA TYR A 250 -4.37 21.28 -15.12
C TYR A 250 -4.78 19.78 -15.09
N SER A 251 -3.80 18.87 -14.94
CA SER A 251 -3.97 17.43 -14.79
C SER A 251 -3.51 16.93 -13.41
N GLU A 252 -4.21 17.33 -12.35
CA GLU A 252 -3.94 16.85 -10.97
C GLU A 252 -4.21 15.35 -10.78
N ASN A 253 -5.06 14.76 -11.63
CA ASN A 253 -5.49 13.38 -11.44
C ASN A 253 -4.60 12.39 -12.20
N PRO A 254 -4.24 11.25 -11.58
CA PRO A 254 -3.62 10.12 -12.29
C PRO A 254 -4.41 9.79 -13.56
N GLN A 255 -3.73 9.54 -14.68
CA GLN A 255 -4.39 9.25 -15.95
C GLN A 255 -4.01 7.86 -16.45
N TRP A 256 -5.02 7.07 -16.83
CA TRP A 256 -4.81 5.82 -17.55
C TRP A 256 -4.80 6.09 -19.04
N LEU A 257 -3.72 5.67 -19.71
CA LEU A 257 -3.50 5.78 -21.14
C LEU A 257 -3.46 4.36 -21.72
N CYS A 258 -4.38 4.04 -22.62
CA CYS A 258 -4.29 2.80 -23.38
C CYS A 258 -3.16 2.92 -24.38
N LEU A 259 -2.34 1.88 -24.50
CA LEU A 259 -1.33 1.79 -25.56
C LEU A 259 -2.06 1.54 -26.88
N ASP A 260 -1.71 2.28 -27.91
CA ASP A 260 -2.22 2.11 -29.27
C ASP A 260 -1.55 0.93 -29.97
N ASP A 261 -2.08 0.55 -31.13
CA ASP A 261 -1.67 -0.65 -31.86
C ASP A 261 -0.19 -0.66 -32.23
N SER A 262 0.46 0.52 -32.33
CA SER A 262 1.90 0.66 -32.59
C SER A 262 2.79 0.01 -31.52
N TRP A 263 2.29 -0.15 -30.29
CA TRP A 263 3.05 -0.75 -29.18
C TRP A 263 2.86 -2.27 -29.07
N GLN A 264 1.90 -2.87 -29.77
CA GLN A 264 1.60 -4.29 -29.64
C GLN A 264 2.80 -5.18 -30.03
N GLU A 265 3.64 -4.73 -30.95
CA GLU A 265 4.84 -5.45 -31.39
C GLU A 265 5.86 -5.64 -30.26
N LEU A 266 5.96 -4.70 -29.32
CA LEU A 266 6.91 -4.77 -28.19
C LEU A 266 6.47 -5.74 -27.09
N PHE A 267 5.18 -6.04 -27.00
CA PHE A 267 4.61 -6.93 -25.97
C PHE A 267 4.17 -8.29 -26.53
N SER A 268 4.22 -8.47 -27.84
CA SER A 268 4.03 -9.75 -28.49
C SER A 268 5.27 -10.60 -28.23
N GLU A 269 5.15 -11.64 -27.40
CA GLU A 269 6.23 -12.63 -27.26
C GLU A 269 6.60 -13.15 -28.66
N PRO A 270 7.90 -13.27 -29.00
CA PRO A 270 8.29 -13.94 -30.22
C PRO A 270 7.76 -15.37 -30.15
N ALA A 271 6.86 -15.72 -31.08
CA ALA A 271 6.30 -17.05 -31.21
C ALA A 271 7.42 -18.07 -31.51
N GLY A 272 8.11 -18.56 -30.47
CA GLY A 272 9.31 -19.36 -30.70
C GLY A 272 10.22 -19.65 -29.51
N ARG A 273 9.69 -20.00 -28.34
CA ARG A 273 10.37 -20.94 -27.43
C ARG A 273 9.43 -21.43 -26.33
N ARG A 274 8.90 -22.65 -26.51
CA ARG A 274 8.44 -23.51 -25.41
C ARG A 274 9.63 -24.30 -24.89
#